data_AF-A0AAV4F1N0-F1
#
_entry.id   AF-A0AAV4F1N0-F1
#
_cell.length_a   1.000
_cell.length_b   1.000
_cell.length_c   1.000
_cell.angle_alpha   90.00
_cell.angle_beta   90.00
_cell.angle_gamma   90.00
#
_symmetry.space_group_name_H-M   'P 1'
#
loop_
_entity.id
_entity.type
_entity.pdbx_description
1 polymer ?
#
loop_
_entity_poly.entity_id
_entity_poly.type
_entity_poly.pdbx_seq_one_letter_code
_entity_poly.pdbx_strand_id
1 'polypeptide(L)'
;MFEPHGLKRLSDIVTGDETCYAFFIIPPKRFNRMWVDGQGDRLVVLRQGFQSRKRVFTVFFNYSGPLVVDILPKDTTMTATYYVQNVLSQMKSAINEQRPKISTPRTLLLHVNAGPHKVRATTQSLRELGIQVSPHLAYSPDLTSGCKRF
;
A
#
# COMPACT_ATOMS: atom_id res chain seq x y z
N MET A 1 15.17 8.07 17.72
CA MET A 1 15.41 9.08 16.67
C MET A 1 16.14 8.40 15.52
N PHE A 2 15.89 8.76 14.26
CA PHE A 2 16.71 8.31 13.13
C PHE A 2 17.90 9.25 13.03
N GLU A 3 19.12 8.70 12.95
CA GLU A 3 20.34 9.50 12.85
C GLU A 3 21.17 9.01 11.66
N PRO A 4 21.91 9.90 10.95
CA PRO A 4 22.71 9.52 9.79
C PRO A 4 23.73 8.41 10.08
N HIS A 5 24.28 8.39 11.29
CA HIS A 5 25.25 7.40 11.77
C HIS A 5 24.73 6.55 12.95
N GLY A 6 23.41 6.61 13.23
CA GLY A 6 22.80 5.88 14.32
C GLY A 6 22.35 4.46 13.94
N LEU A 7 21.94 3.70 14.96
CA LEU A 7 21.45 2.32 14.82
C LEU A 7 20.17 2.18 13.95
N LYS A 8 19.44 3.27 13.73
CA LYS A 8 18.23 3.33 12.89
C LYS A 8 18.42 4.41 11.83
N ARG A 9 18.48 4.02 10.55
CA ARG A 9 18.63 4.95 9.43
C ARG A 9 17.37 4.94 8.56
N LEU A 10 17.09 6.05 7.88
CA LEU A 10 15.99 6.13 6.91
C LEU A 10 16.22 5.18 5.73
N SER A 11 17.48 4.90 5.39
CA SER A 11 17.85 3.90 4.38
C SER A 11 17.35 2.50 4.72
N ASP A 12 17.09 2.20 5.99
CA ASP A 12 16.66 0.88 6.44
C ASP A 12 15.13 0.71 6.33
N ILE A 13 14.39 1.79 6.01
CA ILE A 13 12.93 1.78 5.90
C ILE A 13 12.48 1.22 4.55
N VAL A 14 11.50 0.34 4.62
CA VAL A 14 10.66 -0.10 3.50
C VAL A 14 9.25 0.37 3.81
N THR A 15 8.60 1.02 2.85
CA THR A 15 7.23 1.51 3.00
C THR A 15 6.42 1.17 1.76
N GLY A 16 5.10 1.06 1.94
CA GLY A 16 4.19 0.69 0.88
C GLY A 16 2.77 0.53 1.38
N ASP A 17 1.85 0.41 0.44
CA ASP A 17 0.43 0.20 0.71
C ASP A 17 -0.23 -0.54 -0.47
N GLU A 18 -1.42 -1.05 -0.22
CA GLU A 18 -2.32 -1.55 -1.25
C GLU A 18 -3.23 -0.45 -1.78
N THR A 19 -3.20 -0.20 -3.09
CA THR A 19 -4.06 0.80 -3.75
C THR A 19 -4.98 0.14 -4.75
N CYS A 20 -6.25 0.54 -4.72
CA CYS A 20 -7.24 0.06 -5.66
C CYS A 20 -7.37 1.02 -6.85
N TYR A 21 -7.01 0.56 -8.05
CA TYR A 21 -7.16 1.32 -9.29
C TYR A 21 -8.42 0.90 -10.04
N ALA A 22 -9.19 1.90 -10.45
CA ALA A 22 -10.34 1.79 -11.32
C ALA A 22 -9.91 2.02 -12.79
N PHE A 23 -10.27 1.13 -13.71
CA PHE A 23 -10.00 1.31 -15.15
C PHE A 23 -10.98 2.26 -15.86
N PHE A 24 -11.65 3.12 -15.12
CA PHE A 24 -12.66 4.04 -15.62
C PHE A 24 -12.64 5.27 -14.72
N ILE A 25 -12.96 6.41 -15.31
CA ILE A 25 -13.00 7.68 -14.58
C ILE A 25 -14.41 7.85 -14.02
N ILE A 26 -14.52 7.99 -12.71
CA ILE A 26 -15.74 8.52 -12.09
C ILE A 26 -15.62 10.04 -12.12
N PRO A 27 -16.40 10.76 -12.95
CA PRO A 27 -16.37 12.21 -12.93
C PRO A 27 -16.74 12.68 -11.52
N PRO A 28 -15.91 13.51 -10.87
CA PRO A 28 -16.22 13.99 -9.53
C PRO A 28 -17.47 14.86 -9.57
N LYS A 29 -18.26 14.83 -8.48
CA LYS A 29 -19.57 15.50 -8.39
C LYS A 29 -19.57 16.97 -8.85
N ARG A 30 -18.42 17.64 -8.74
CA ARG A 30 -18.21 19.02 -9.18
C ARG A 30 -18.46 19.26 -10.67
N PHE A 31 -18.27 18.25 -11.52
CA PHE A 31 -18.54 18.35 -12.97
C PHE A 31 -20.03 18.35 -13.29
N ASN A 32 -20.87 17.87 -12.36
CA ASN A 32 -22.32 17.87 -12.49
C ASN A 32 -22.96 19.11 -11.84
N ARG A 33 -22.15 20.12 -11.45
CA ARG A 33 -22.68 21.36 -10.89
C ARG A 33 -23.28 22.19 -12.03
N MET A 34 -24.57 22.42 -11.94
CA MET A 34 -25.30 23.35 -12.78
C MET A 34 -25.94 24.43 -11.91
N TRP A 35 -26.12 25.61 -12.48
CA TRP A 35 -27.05 26.59 -11.94
C TRP A 35 -28.46 26.21 -12.40
N VAL A 36 -29.42 26.20 -11.49
CA VAL A 36 -30.85 25.98 -11.77
C VAL A 36 -31.62 27.19 -11.25
N ASP A 37 -32.67 27.59 -11.96
CA ASP A 37 -33.62 28.56 -11.43
C ASP A 37 -34.46 27.94 -10.29
N GLY A 38 -35.21 28.75 -9.55
CA GLY A 38 -35.95 28.30 -8.36
C GLY A 38 -37.02 27.22 -8.62
N GLN A 39 -37.34 26.91 -9.87
CA GLN A 39 -38.31 25.88 -10.26
C GLN A 39 -37.71 24.74 -11.11
N GLY A 40 -36.43 24.81 -11.45
CA GLY A 40 -35.75 23.82 -12.27
C GLY A 40 -35.43 22.53 -11.51
N ASP A 41 -35.62 21.40 -12.19
CA ASP A 41 -35.28 20.09 -11.65
C ASP A 41 -33.77 19.90 -11.47
N ARG A 42 -33.39 19.19 -10.40
CA ARG A 42 -31.99 18.83 -10.17
C ARG A 42 -31.53 17.79 -11.19
N LEU A 43 -30.33 17.98 -11.76
CA LEU A 43 -29.67 16.94 -12.57
C LEU A 43 -29.50 15.64 -11.76
N VAL A 44 -30.15 14.58 -12.23
CA VAL A 44 -29.94 13.21 -11.76
C VAL A 44 -28.92 12.55 -12.67
N VAL A 45 -27.67 12.48 -12.20
CA VAL A 45 -26.61 11.77 -12.92
C VAL A 45 -26.50 10.36 -12.39
N LEU A 46 -26.78 9.37 -13.25
CA LEU A 46 -26.54 7.97 -12.93
C LEU A 46 -25.04 7.76 -12.72
N ARG A 47 -24.67 7.20 -11.57
CA ARG A 47 -23.28 6.88 -11.24
C ARG A 47 -22.84 5.65 -12.04
N GLN A 48 -22.36 5.86 -13.26
CA GLN A 48 -21.82 4.78 -14.09
C GLN A 48 -20.53 4.23 -13.47
N GLY A 49 -20.40 2.90 -13.46
CA GLY A 49 -19.19 2.20 -12.99
C GLY A 49 -19.20 1.73 -11.53
N PHE A 50 -20.35 1.62 -10.87
CA PHE A 50 -20.43 0.96 -9.56
C PHE A 50 -19.98 -0.53 -9.61
N GLN A 51 -20.16 -1.21 -10.75
CA GLN A 51 -19.68 -2.58 -11.02
C GLN A 51 -18.39 -2.65 -11.85
N SER A 52 -17.64 -1.56 -11.90
CA SER A 52 -16.41 -1.50 -12.67
C SER A 52 -15.36 -2.55 -12.26
N ARG A 53 -14.56 -2.99 -13.23
CA ARG A 53 -13.33 -3.76 -12.99
C ARG A 53 -12.33 -2.89 -12.23
N LYS A 54 -12.19 -3.13 -10.93
CA LYS A 54 -11.12 -2.58 -10.11
C LYS A 54 -10.00 -3.60 -9.96
N ARG A 55 -8.77 -3.13 -9.81
CA ARG A 55 -7.59 -3.97 -9.52
C ARG A 55 -6.90 -3.43 -8.29
N VAL A 56 -6.50 -4.33 -7.40
CA VAL A 56 -5.67 -3.97 -6.25
C VAL A 56 -4.22 -4.11 -6.68
N PHE A 57 -3.44 -3.06 -6.48
CA PHE A 57 -2.01 -3.02 -6.69
C PHE A 57 -1.35 -2.97 -5.32
N THR A 58 -0.29 -3.74 -5.14
CA THR A 58 0.53 -3.74 -3.93
C THR A 58 1.90 -3.22 -4.30
N VAL A 59 2.28 -2.09 -3.74
CA VAL A 59 3.55 -1.44 -4.06
C VAL A 59 4.33 -1.18 -2.78
N PHE A 60 5.55 -1.73 -2.72
CA PHE A 60 6.52 -1.46 -1.66
C PHE A 60 7.82 -0.97 -2.26
N PHE A 61 8.45 0.00 -1.59
CA PHE A 61 9.70 0.60 -2.03
C PHE A 61 10.55 1.06 -0.83
N ASN A 62 11.82 1.34 -1.10
CA ASN A 62 12.75 1.94 -0.16
C ASN A 62 13.45 3.14 -0.82
N TYR A 63 14.49 3.68 -0.18
CA TYR A 63 15.26 4.80 -0.74
C TYR A 63 15.95 4.50 -2.10
N SER A 64 16.22 3.23 -2.39
CA SER A 64 16.88 2.79 -3.63
C SER A 64 15.90 2.59 -4.77
N GLY A 65 14.62 2.38 -4.48
CA GLY A 65 13.58 2.20 -5.48
C GLY A 65 12.53 1.17 -5.10
N PRO A 66 11.71 0.73 -6.08
CA PRO A 66 10.67 -0.27 -5.87
C PRO A 66 11.27 -1.63 -5.49
N LEU A 67 10.59 -2.33 -4.58
CA LEU A 67 10.92 -3.67 -4.09
C LEU A 67 9.85 -4.70 -4.49
N VAL A 68 8.58 -4.30 -4.42
CA VAL A 68 7.45 -5.13 -4.83
C VAL A 68 6.51 -4.27 -5.64
N VAL A 69 6.11 -4.77 -6.80
CA VAL A 69 5.00 -4.25 -7.59
C VAL A 69 4.18 -5.45 -8.01
N ASP A 70 3.12 -5.72 -7.26
CA ASP A 70 2.22 -6.84 -7.49
C ASP A 70 0.83 -6.33 -7.87
N ILE A 71 0.12 -7.10 -8.70
CA ILE A 71 -1.27 -6.83 -9.04
C ILE A 71 -2.09 -8.04 -8.63
N LEU A 72 -2.93 -7.85 -7.63
CA LEU A 72 -3.79 -8.91 -7.12
C LEU A 72 -4.64 -9.52 -8.24
N PRO A 73 -4.77 -10.86 -8.28
CA PRO A 73 -5.63 -11.53 -9.24
C PRO A 73 -7.05 -10.97 -9.21
N LYS A 74 -7.71 -11.02 -10.38
CA LYS A 74 -9.05 -10.47 -10.53
C LYS A 74 -10.01 -11.16 -9.55
N ASP A 75 -10.88 -10.37 -8.92
CA ASP A 75 -11.92 -10.85 -8.00
C ASP A 75 -11.37 -11.60 -6.77
N THR A 76 -10.12 -11.34 -6.39
CA THR A 76 -9.50 -11.85 -5.16
C THR A 76 -9.26 -10.74 -4.15
N THR A 77 -9.12 -11.12 -2.88
CA THR A 77 -8.84 -10.23 -1.76
C THR A 77 -7.47 -10.53 -1.19
N MET A 78 -6.79 -9.52 -0.66
CA MET A 78 -5.51 -9.70 0.02
C MET A 78 -5.71 -10.56 1.27
N THR A 79 -5.18 -11.78 1.25
CA THR A 79 -5.16 -12.69 2.41
C THR A 79 -3.78 -12.69 3.06
N ALA A 80 -3.69 -13.13 4.32
CA ALA A 80 -2.41 -13.26 4.99
C ALA A 80 -1.46 -14.23 4.25
N THR A 81 -2.00 -15.33 3.71
CA THR A 81 -1.22 -16.30 2.93
C THR A 81 -0.66 -15.67 1.65
N TYR A 82 -1.51 -14.95 0.90
CA TYR A 82 -1.08 -14.26 -0.31
C TYR A 82 0.00 -13.22 0.00
N TYR A 83 -0.20 -12.42 1.05
CA TYR A 83 0.75 -11.40 1.47
C TYR A 83 2.12 -12.01 1.81
N VAL A 84 2.16 -13.09 2.60
CA VAL A 84 3.41 -13.78 2.93
C VAL A 84 4.09 -14.36 1.69
N GLN A 85 3.33 -15.07 0.85
CA GLN A 85 3.88 -15.85 -0.26
C GLN A 85 4.30 -15.00 -1.46
N ASN A 86 3.59 -13.91 -1.74
CA ASN A 86 3.82 -13.10 -2.93
C ASN A 86 4.46 -11.75 -2.61
N VAL A 87 4.16 -11.14 -1.47
CA VAL A 87 4.67 -9.80 -1.14
C VAL A 87 5.97 -9.90 -0.34
N LEU A 88 5.96 -10.60 0.80
CA LEU A 88 7.13 -10.66 1.69
C LEU A 88 8.31 -11.42 1.09
N SER A 89 8.05 -12.51 0.34
CA SER A 89 9.08 -13.29 -0.35
C SER A 89 9.83 -12.46 -1.40
N GLN A 90 9.08 -11.77 -2.28
CA GLN A 90 9.63 -10.88 -3.31
C GLN A 90 10.38 -9.72 -2.68
N MET A 91 9.79 -9.09 -1.66
CA MET A 91 10.43 -8.01 -0.91
C MET A 91 11.80 -8.44 -0.37
N LYS A 92 11.89 -9.65 0.21
CA LYS A 92 13.16 -10.15 0.75
C LYS A 92 14.20 -10.36 -0.35
N SER A 93 13.81 -10.95 -1.50
CA SER A 93 14.72 -11.12 -2.64
C SER A 93 15.25 -9.77 -3.14
N ALA A 94 14.35 -8.82 -3.39
CA ALA A 94 14.71 -7.49 -3.89
C ALA A 94 15.62 -6.72 -2.92
N ILE A 95 15.40 -6.84 -1.60
CA ILE A 95 16.29 -6.22 -0.60
C ILE A 95 17.69 -6.83 -0.67
N ASN A 96 17.79 -8.16 -0.80
CA ASN A 96 19.09 -8.84 -0.88
C ASN A 96 19.84 -8.45 -2.18
N GLU A 97 19.13 -8.34 -3.30
CA GLU A 97 19.68 -7.90 -4.59
C GLU A 97 20.17 -6.44 -4.55
N GLN A 98 19.40 -5.54 -3.92
CA GLN A 98 19.78 -4.12 -3.79
C GLN A 98 20.89 -3.89 -2.76
N ARG A 99 21.08 -4.80 -1.80
CA ARG A 99 22.01 -4.63 -0.66
C ARG A 99 22.93 -5.84 -0.45
N PRO A 100 23.70 -6.28 -1.46
CA PRO A 100 24.50 -7.51 -1.37
C PRO A 100 25.64 -7.41 -0.35
N LYS A 101 26.07 -6.19 0.01
CA LYS A 101 27.20 -5.94 0.94
C LYS A 101 26.80 -5.89 2.41
N ILE A 102 25.51 -5.95 2.74
CA ILE A 102 25.04 -5.89 4.13
C ILE A 102 24.69 -7.30 4.58
N SER A 103 25.52 -7.88 5.46
CA SER A 103 25.38 -9.26 5.97
C SER A 103 24.01 -9.51 6.65
N THR A 104 23.43 -8.49 7.26
CA THR A 104 22.07 -8.51 7.84
C THR A 104 21.40 -7.15 7.61
N PRO A 105 20.74 -6.92 6.46
CA PRO A 105 20.10 -5.64 6.20
C PRO A 105 18.92 -5.49 7.15
N ARG A 106 19.12 -4.68 8.20
CA ARG A 106 18.04 -4.26 9.08
C ARG A 106 16.96 -3.65 8.19
N THR A 107 15.78 -4.26 8.23
CA THR A 107 14.64 -3.81 7.42
C THR A 107 13.55 -3.37 8.38
N LEU A 108 13.19 -2.09 8.31
CA LEU A 108 12.10 -1.49 9.06
C LEU A 108 10.90 -1.34 8.12
N LEU A 109 9.89 -2.18 8.30
CA LEU A 109 8.70 -2.16 7.47
C LEU A 109 7.65 -1.21 8.05
N LEU A 110 7.24 -0.24 7.23
CA LEU A 110 6.14 0.67 7.49
C LEU A 110 4.98 0.30 6.55
N HIS A 111 3.92 -0.27 7.10
CA HIS A 111 2.69 -0.56 6.36
C HIS A 111 1.47 -0.19 7.20
N VAL A 112 0.32 -0.09 6.53
CA VAL A 112 -0.96 0.16 7.20
C VAL A 112 -1.37 -1.03 8.07
N ASN A 113 -2.14 -0.73 9.11
CA ASN A 113 -2.55 -1.72 10.11
C ASN A 113 -3.76 -2.57 9.65
N ALA A 114 -3.66 -3.20 8.48
CA ALA A 114 -4.71 -4.00 7.87
C ALA A 114 -4.81 -5.41 8.49
N GLY A 115 -5.98 -6.04 8.37
CA GLY A 115 -6.26 -7.39 8.90
C GLY A 115 -5.21 -8.44 8.50
N PRO A 116 -4.91 -8.62 7.20
CA PRO A 116 -3.92 -9.59 6.72
C PRO A 116 -2.52 -9.39 7.31
N HIS A 117 -2.14 -8.16 7.65
CA HIS A 117 -0.80 -7.82 8.15
C HIS A 117 -0.61 -8.20 9.62
N LYS A 118 -1.71 -8.35 10.38
CA LYS A 118 -1.71 -8.65 11.82
C LYS A 118 -1.82 -10.13 12.15
N VAL A 119 -2.20 -10.96 11.18
CA VAL A 119 -2.43 -12.39 11.42
C VAL A 119 -1.12 -13.04 11.90
N ARG A 120 -1.25 -14.01 12.82
CA ARG A 120 -0.11 -14.73 13.41
C ARG A 120 0.86 -15.24 12.35
N ALA A 121 0.35 -15.85 11.27
CA ALA A 121 1.15 -16.32 10.15
C ALA A 121 2.05 -15.22 9.57
N THR A 122 1.47 -14.05 9.28
CA THR A 122 2.21 -12.89 8.75
C THR A 122 3.27 -12.39 9.73
N THR A 123 2.90 -12.22 11.00
CA THR A 123 3.84 -11.74 12.03
C THR A 123 4.98 -12.73 12.29
N GLN A 124 4.73 -14.03 12.16
CA GLN A 124 5.76 -15.06 12.26
C GLN A 124 6.71 -15.00 11.06
N SER A 125 6.19 -14.95 9.83
CA SER A 125 7.02 -14.83 8.63
C SER A 125 7.87 -13.57 8.62
N LEU A 126 7.34 -12.44 9.11
CA LEU A 126 8.11 -11.20 9.26
C LEU A 126 9.32 -11.39 10.22
N ARG A 127 9.13 -12.13 11.32
CA ARG A 127 10.23 -12.44 12.26
C ARG A 127 11.26 -13.37 11.61
N GLU A 128 10.82 -14.42 10.92
CA GLU A 128 11.69 -15.37 10.21
C GLU A 128 12.53 -14.67 9.13
N LEU A 129 11.95 -13.68 8.45
CA LEU A 129 12.64 -12.88 7.44
C LEU A 129 13.54 -11.77 8.03
N GLY A 130 13.53 -11.59 9.36
CA GLY A 130 14.30 -10.53 10.05
C GLY A 130 13.76 -9.12 9.81
N ILE A 131 12.50 -8.99 9.40
CA ILE A 131 11.84 -7.71 9.10
C ILE A 131 11.18 -7.17 10.37
N GLN A 132 11.61 -5.99 10.81
CA GLN A 132 11.04 -5.32 11.97
C GLN A 132 9.89 -4.42 11.53
N VAL A 133 8.68 -4.65 12.05
CA VAL A 133 7.54 -3.78 11.80
C VAL A 133 7.63 -2.53 12.66
N SER A 134 7.56 -1.36 12.04
CA SER A 134 7.45 -0.08 12.77
C SER A 134 6.04 0.07 13.36
N PRO A 135 5.89 0.52 14.62
CA PRO A 135 4.57 0.84 15.14
C PRO A 135 3.92 1.92 14.28
N HIS A 136 2.68 1.68 13.84
CA HIS A 136 1.89 2.62 13.06
C HIS A 136 0.61 2.96 13.80
N LEU A 137 0.32 4.25 13.97
CA LEU A 137 -0.94 4.73 14.54
C LEU A 137 -2.12 4.37 13.62
N ALA A 138 -3.26 4.01 14.22
CA ALA A 138 -4.47 3.76 13.44
C ALA A 138 -4.95 5.07 12.79
N TYR A 139 -5.47 4.98 11.57
CA TYR A 139 -6.05 6.12 10.84
C TYR A 139 -5.11 7.31 10.58
N SER A 140 -3.80 7.05 10.41
CA SER A 140 -2.82 8.08 10.06
C SER A 140 -2.29 7.93 8.62
N PRO A 141 -3.14 8.09 7.59
CA PRO A 141 -2.69 7.99 6.19
C PRO A 141 -1.71 9.10 5.79
N ASP A 142 -1.62 10.17 6.58
CA ASP A 142 -0.61 11.23 6.49
C ASP A 142 0.79 10.76 6.92
N LEU A 143 0.87 9.71 7.75
CA LEU A 143 2.12 9.12 8.25
C LEU A 143 2.56 7.88 7.48
N THR A 144 1.73 7.37 6.58
CA THR A 144 2.07 6.29 5.63
C THR A 144 2.26 6.84 4.23
N SER A 145 2.93 6.08 3.35
CA SER A 145 3.05 6.46 1.94
C SER A 145 1.67 6.82 1.38
N GLY A 146 1.56 8.03 0.82
CA GLY A 146 0.31 8.72 0.43
C GLY A 146 -0.48 8.11 -0.73
N CYS A 147 -0.48 6.79 -0.88
CA CYS A 147 -1.13 6.03 -1.94
C CYS A 147 -2.66 5.84 -1.75
N LYS A 148 -3.33 6.79 -1.07
CA LYS A 148 -4.77 6.70 -0.73
C LYS A 148 -5.68 7.76 -1.36
N ARG A 149 -5.18 8.61 -2.28
CA ARG A 149 -6.06 9.56 -2.99
C ARG A 149 -6.17 9.22 -4.46
N PHE A 150 -7.25 8.50 -4.82
CA PHE A 150 -8.00 8.70 -6.08
C PHE A 150 -9.48 8.41 -5.84
#